data_AF-A0A9Q9T2D5-F1
#
_entry.id   AF-A0A9Q9T2D5-F1
#
_cell.length_a   1.000
_cell.length_b   1.000
_cell.length_c   1.000
_cell.angle_alpha   90.00
_cell.angle_beta   90.00
_cell.angle_gamma   90.00
#
_symmetry.space_group_name_H-M   'P 1'
#
loop_
_entity.id
_entity.type
_entity.pdbx_description
1 polymer ?
#
loop_
_entity_poly.entity_id
_entity_poly.type
_entity_poly.pdbx_seq_one_letter_code
_entity_poly.pdbx_strand_id
1 'polypeptide(L)'
;MRRAVPVLVLSVVAVVAAVVCVVAAGAAGPMNPVAGWFRGAGQDVVATKSQFDSWFAALHVAEAAAVVAVLAVVAAVVVAVVARRRRARP
;
A
#
# COMPACT_ATOMS: atom_id res chain seq x y z
N MET A 1 27.07 -9.18 -5.71
CA MET A 1 25.75 -8.65 -6.12
C MET A 1 24.57 -9.57 -5.78
N ARG A 2 24.62 -10.90 -5.99
CA ARG A 2 23.49 -11.83 -5.76
C ARG A 2 22.79 -11.78 -4.37
N ARG A 3 23.50 -11.38 -3.30
CA ARG A 3 22.93 -11.32 -1.93
C ARG A 3 22.06 -10.08 -1.66
N ALA A 4 22.19 -9.02 -2.45
CA ALA A 4 21.38 -7.79 -2.29
C ALA A 4 20.09 -7.83 -3.12
N VAL A 5 20.05 -8.70 -4.14
CA VAL A 5 18.90 -8.91 -5.02
C VAL A 5 17.58 -9.13 -4.26
N PRO A 6 17.48 -10.02 -3.25
CA PRO A 6 16.20 -10.23 -2.56
C PRO A 6 15.71 -8.99 -1.81
N VAL A 7 16.61 -8.21 -1.20
CA VAL A 7 16.23 -6.96 -0.52
C VAL A 7 15.76 -5.93 -1.55
N LEU A 8 16.48 -5.77 -2.66
CA LEU A 8 16.09 -4.86 -3.74
C LEU A 8 14.72 -5.21 -4.32
N VAL A 9 14.47 -6.49 -4.60
CA VAL A 9 13.17 -6.95 -5.12
C VAL A 9 12.05 -6.64 -4.13
N LEU A 10 12.23 -6.95 -2.84
CA LEU A 10 11.24 -6.65 -1.81
C LEU A 10 11.00 -5.14 -1.66
N SER A 11 12.05 -4.32 -1.74
CA SER A 11 11.92 -2.87 -1.74
C SER A 11 11.14 -2.35 -2.94
N VAL A 12 11.40 -2.87 -4.15
CA VAL A 12 10.64 -2.51 -5.35
C VAL A 12 9.17 -2.90 -5.20
N VAL A 13 8.87 -4.11 -4.72
CA VAL A 13 7.50 -4.56 -4.46
C VAL A 13 6.80 -3.66 -3.45
N ALA A 14 7.48 -3.27 -2.36
CA ALA A 14 6.93 -2.37 -1.37
C ALA A 14 6.58 -0.99 -1.97
N VAL A 15 7.46 -0.44 -2.80
CA VAL A 15 7.23 0.85 -3.47
C VAL A 15 6.06 0.76 -4.43
N VAL A 16 6.00 -0.29 -5.27
CA VAL A 16 4.89 -0.49 -6.20
C VAL A 16 3.57 -0.62 -5.45
N ALA A 17 3.53 -1.43 -4.39
CA ALA A 17 2.34 -1.60 -3.56
C ALA A 17 1.92 -0.28 -2.88
N ALA A 18 2.87 0.53 -2.40
CA ALA A 18 2.59 1.85 -1.85
C ALA A 18 1.98 2.81 -2.90
N VAL A 19 2.51 2.81 -4.13
CA VAL A 19 1.94 3.62 -5.23
C VAL A 19 0.51 3.17 -5.55
N VAL A 20 0.28 1.86 -5.68
CA VAL A 20 -1.07 1.31 -5.90
C VAL A 20 -2.01 1.70 -4.76
N CYS A 21 -1.56 1.62 -3.52
CA CYS A 21 -2.33 2.03 -2.35
C CYS A 21 -2.76 3.50 -2.45
N VAL A 22 -1.84 4.42 -2.76
CA VAL A 22 -2.14 5.86 -2.86
C VAL A 22 -3.12 6.15 -4.00
N VAL A 23 -2.91 5.55 -5.18
CA VAL A 23 -3.78 5.75 -6.33
C VAL A 23 -5.19 5.20 -6.07
N ALA A 24 -5.29 3.98 -5.53
CA ALA A 24 -6.56 3.36 -5.21
C ALA A 24 -7.30 4.10 -4.09
N ALA A 25 -6.59 4.58 -3.08
CA ALA A 25 -7.14 5.41 -2.02
C ALA A 25 -7.68 6.75 -2.55
N GLY A 26 -7.05 7.32 -3.58
CA GLY A 26 -7.58 8.49 -4.28
C GLY A 26 -8.86 8.17 -5.07
N ALA A 27 -8.92 7.00 -5.71
CA ALA A 27 -10.09 6.55 -6.46
C ALA A 27 -11.29 6.16 -5.58
N ALA A 28 -11.06 5.82 -4.31
CA ALA A 28 -12.11 5.56 -3.32
C ALA A 28 -12.96 6.81 -2.99
N GLY A 29 -12.50 8.01 -3.36
CA GLY A 29 -13.27 9.25 -3.29
C GLY A 29 -13.90 9.48 -1.91
N PRO A 30 -15.24 9.58 -1.80
CA PRO A 30 -15.93 9.85 -0.52
C PRO A 30 -15.81 8.70 0.49
N MET A 31 -15.42 7.50 0.07
CA MET A 31 -15.21 6.36 0.98
C MET A 31 -13.87 6.44 1.72
N ASN A 32 -12.95 7.28 1.28
CA ASN A 32 -11.68 7.46 1.95
C ASN A 32 -11.80 8.58 3.02
N PRO A 33 -11.75 8.23 4.33
CA PRO A 33 -11.97 9.20 5.41
C PRO A 33 -10.82 10.20 5.58
N VAL A 34 -9.65 9.93 4.98
CA VAL A 34 -8.44 10.75 5.10
C VAL A 34 -8.03 11.41 3.79
N ALA A 35 -8.61 11.01 2.64
CA ALA A 35 -8.43 11.80 1.43
C ALA A 35 -9.12 13.15 1.60
N GLY A 36 -8.42 14.22 1.22
CA GLY A 36 -8.95 15.57 1.13
C GLY A 36 -9.99 15.72 0.02
N TRP A 37 -10.96 14.82 -0.07
CA TRP A 37 -12.19 14.97 -0.82
C TRP A 37 -13.05 16.04 -0.13
N PHE A 38 -12.49 17.24 0.00
CA PHE A 38 -13.06 18.41 0.65
C PHE A 38 -14.30 18.88 -0.12
N ARG A 39 -15.43 18.22 0.12
CA ARG A 39 -16.72 18.90 0.10
C ARG A 39 -16.97 19.43 1.51
N GLY A 40 -17.52 20.64 1.61
CA GLY A 40 -17.85 21.25 2.90
C GLY A 40 -18.71 20.31 3.75
N ALA A 41 -18.57 20.41 5.08
CA ALA A 41 -19.41 19.66 6.01
C ALA A 41 -20.90 19.84 5.64
N GLY A 42 -21.64 18.73 5.52
CA GLY A 42 -23.07 18.74 5.16
C GLY A 42 -23.40 18.62 3.67
N GLN A 43 -22.44 18.29 2.80
CA GLN A 43 -22.74 17.94 1.41
C GLN A 43 -22.98 16.44 1.25
N ASP A 44 -24.23 16.08 0.92
CA ASP A 44 -24.57 14.70 0.56
C ASP A 44 -24.01 14.34 -0.81
N VAL A 45 -23.47 13.12 -0.92
CA VAL A 45 -23.00 12.55 -2.19
C VAL A 45 -24.01 11.50 -2.63
N VAL A 46 -24.79 11.83 -3.66
CA VAL A 46 -25.66 10.86 -4.34
C VAL A 46 -24.84 10.15 -5.41
N ALA A 47 -24.80 8.82 -5.33
CA ALA A 47 -24.08 7.96 -6.26
C ALA A 47 -25.00 6.86 -6.78
N THR A 48 -24.79 6.43 -8.02
CA THR A 48 -25.42 5.20 -8.49
C THR A 48 -24.82 4.00 -7.73
N LYS A 49 -25.55 2.89 -7.70
CA LYS A 49 -25.04 1.64 -7.11
C LYS A 49 -23.68 1.24 -7.68
N SER A 50 -23.50 1.35 -8.99
CA SER A 50 -22.23 1.00 -9.66
C SER A 50 -21.09 1.93 -9.26
N GLN A 51 -21.35 3.23 -9.07
CA GLN A 51 -20.33 4.17 -8.57
C GLN A 51 -19.94 3.83 -7.14
N PHE A 52 -20.91 3.57 -6.27
CA PHE A 52 -20.66 3.20 -4.88
C PHE A 52 -19.85 1.90 -4.76
N ASP A 53 -20.25 0.85 -5.49
CA ASP A 53 -19.54 -0.43 -5.50
C ASP A 53 -18.10 -0.25 -6.04
N SER A 54 -17.88 0.65 -7.02
CA SER A 54 -16.53 0.95 -7.53
C SER A 54 -15.64 1.68 -6.53
N TRP A 55 -16.19 2.59 -5.72
CA TRP A 55 -15.43 3.29 -4.68
C TRP A 55 -15.01 2.34 -3.55
N PHE A 56 -15.91 1.42 -3.16
CA PHE A 56 -15.59 0.37 -2.20
C PHE A 56 -14.53 -0.60 -2.72
N ALA A 57 -14.63 -1.02 -3.98
CA ALA A 57 -13.62 -1.86 -4.60
C ALA A 57 -12.24 -1.16 -4.59
N ALA A 58 -12.20 0.13 -4.92
CA ALA A 58 -10.97 0.92 -4.86
C ALA A 58 -10.40 1.00 -3.43
N LEU A 59 -11.26 1.17 -2.41
CA LEU A 59 -10.84 1.17 -1.01
C LEU A 59 -10.20 -0.17 -0.61
N HIS A 60 -10.85 -1.29 -0.94
CA HIS A 60 -10.30 -2.62 -0.63
C HIS A 60 -8.99 -2.91 -1.37
N VAL A 61 -8.85 -2.45 -2.60
CA VAL A 61 -7.57 -2.52 -3.33
C VAL A 61 -6.48 -1.72 -2.60
N ALA A 62 -6.82 -0.53 -2.09
CA ALA A 62 -5.89 0.29 -1.31
C ALA A 62 -5.45 -0.42 -0.03
N GLU A 63 -6.41 -0.98 0.73
CA GLU A 63 -6.15 -1.74 1.96
C GLU A 63 -5.23 -2.95 1.71
N ALA A 64 -5.55 -3.75 0.69
CA ALA A 64 -4.74 -4.90 0.31
C ALA A 64 -3.32 -4.49 -0.10
N ALA A 65 -3.19 -3.43 -0.89
CA ALA A 65 -1.90 -2.90 -1.31
C ALA A 65 -1.07 -2.37 -0.12
N ALA A 66 -1.70 -1.71 0.86
CA ALA A 66 -1.05 -1.28 2.09
C ALA A 66 -0.46 -2.47 2.86
N VAL A 67 -1.25 -3.55 3.03
CA VAL A 67 -0.79 -4.77 3.71
C VAL A 67 0.41 -5.38 2.98
N VAL A 68 0.35 -5.50 1.64
CA VAL A 68 1.46 -6.02 0.83
C VAL A 68 2.71 -5.17 1.00
N ALA A 69 2.58 -3.83 0.99
CA ALA A 69 3.71 -2.92 1.18
C ALA A 69 4.38 -3.15 2.54
N VAL A 70 3.59 -3.24 3.62
CA VAL A 70 4.10 -3.49 4.98
C VAL A 70 4.82 -4.85 5.05
N LEU A 71 4.21 -5.91 4.53
CA LEU A 71 4.82 -7.25 4.53
C LEU A 71 6.13 -7.28 3.75
N ALA A 72 6.19 -6.62 2.60
CA ALA A 72 7.41 -6.53 1.79
C ALA A 72 8.53 -5.78 2.53
N VAL A 73 8.22 -4.69 3.24
CA VAL A 73 9.19 -3.97 4.08
C VAL A 73 9.68 -4.84 5.23
N VAL A 74 8.78 -5.50 5.96
CA VAL A 74 9.14 -6.39 7.08
C VAL A 74 10.05 -7.52 6.58
N ALA A 75 9.69 -8.15 5.46
CA ALA A 75 10.51 -9.19 4.84
C ALA A 75 11.90 -8.66 4.44
N ALA A 76 11.97 -7.47 3.84
CA ALA A 76 13.24 -6.85 3.45
C ALA A 76 14.14 -6.61 4.67
N VAL A 77 13.57 -6.11 5.78
CA VAL A 77 14.29 -5.88 7.04
C VAL A 77 14.78 -7.20 7.63
N VAL A 78 13.93 -8.23 7.70
CA VAL A 78 14.32 -9.54 8.22
C VAL A 78 15.47 -10.14 7.40
N VAL A 79 15.38 -10.11 6.07
CA VAL A 79 16.44 -10.60 5.18
C VAL A 79 17.73 -9.82 5.40
N ALA A 80 17.65 -8.49 5.49
CA ALA A 80 18.82 -7.65 5.72
C ALA A 80 19.48 -7.94 7.09
N VAL A 81 18.69 -8.08 8.16
CA VAL A 81 19.17 -8.39 9.51
C VAL A 81 19.80 -9.78 9.56
N VAL A 82 19.16 -10.79 8.98
CA VAL A 82 19.70 -12.17 8.93
C VAL A 82 20.99 -12.21 8.13
N ALA A 83 21.05 -11.52 6.98
CA ALA A 83 22.27 -11.43 6.18
C ALA A 83 23.42 -10.74 6.93
N ARG A 84 23.12 -9.69 7.73
CA ARG A 84 24.10 -9.03 8.60
C ARG A 84 24.58 -9.98 9.72
N ARG A 85 23.66 -10.63 10.43
CA ARG A 85 24.00 -11.58 11.51
C ARG A 85 24.88 -12.73 11.04
N ARG A 86 24.61 -13.27 9.84
CA ARG A 86 25.44 -14.34 9.24
C ARG A 86 26.86 -13.88 8.89
N ARG A 87 27.08 -12.60 8.61
CA ARG A 87 28.43 -12.05 8.37
C ARG A 87 29.21 -11.76 9.65
N ALA A 88 28.50 -11.52 10.75
CA ALA A 88 29.09 -11.21 12.05
C ALA A 88 29.44 -12.45 12.89
N ARG A 89 29.02 -13.65 12.46
CA ARG A 89 29.46 -14.91 13.06
C ARG A 89 30.79 -15.32 12.41
N PRO A 90 31.86 -15.55 13.19
CA PRO A 90 33.16 -16.01 12.70
C PRO A 90 33.08 -17.42 12.10
#